data_AF-A0A6J7LZ11-F1
#
_entry.id   AF-A0A6J7LZ11-F1
#
_cell.length_a   1.000
_cell.length_b   1.000
_cell.length_c   1.000
_cell.angle_alpha   90.00
_cell.angle_beta   90.00
_cell.angle_gamma   90.00
#
_symmetry.space_group_name_H-M   'P 1'
#
loop_
_entity.id
_entity.type
_entity.pdbx_description
1 polymer ?
#
loop_
_entity_poly.entity_id
_entity_poly.type
_entity_poly.pdbx_seq_one_letter_code
_entity_poly.pdbx_strand_id
1 'polypeptide(L)'
;MFIDLATSTRKELDACDVAIVGAGAAGITLALELEKSGLSVSILEGGQGAWTELSQNRYQGEVSTSEGFSYPALDRWRLRYFGGTTNHWVGWCRRLEENVFTQRSNGLGEGWPFQRSDLEPDYQRAMELCTLGRDLFDAETLTTEADLPVLVKATDVLATPVWRFPKQLRFASYYRSRLSKSPVKIYFGANCMGFTFEDKTSSPRASLVHIKNENGLDFELSAKCFVLAGGGIENVRQLLIAAQSQKQINRSGNLGLGFLEHPHGAVGAVLCGDHTPEDLDGVIGYPKDIDGTQFKVGVGLSEEVSAERGMMNTSFTLEPLQTIPREALHGDAIQSLWQSTQPAALGGTGSQVIGIYARTEQRWNSASRVSLISAKDDLGAVRARLDWRVLAQDVADIRTSLGLVGGELLKAGFGPMTLGDPISFQTMEGGGHHLGGARMHLSADQGVVNENSQCHGVDNLYAVGGSSFPTAGFSNPTLTIVALAVRLARTLQERM
;
A
#
# COMPACT_ATOMS: atom_id res chain seq x y z
N MET A 1 10.87 2.56 -24.88
CA MET A 1 11.98 1.64 -25.28
C MET A 1 12.43 0.81 -24.07
N PHE A 2 12.72 -0.50 -24.22
CA PHE A 2 13.24 -1.35 -23.15
C PHE A 2 14.69 -1.77 -23.42
N ILE A 3 15.54 -1.75 -22.38
CA ILE A 3 17.00 -1.93 -22.49
C ILE A 3 17.45 -2.83 -21.33
N ASP A 4 18.16 -3.93 -21.60
CA ASP A 4 18.73 -4.80 -20.56
C ASP A 4 20.21 -4.47 -20.33
N LEU A 5 20.54 -3.95 -19.14
CA LEU A 5 21.91 -3.57 -18.80
C LEU A 5 22.86 -4.76 -18.68
N ALA A 6 22.38 -6.01 -18.56
CA ALA A 6 23.22 -7.18 -18.64
C ALA A 6 23.90 -7.33 -20.03
N THR A 7 23.32 -6.74 -21.07
CA THR A 7 23.84 -6.75 -22.46
C THR A 7 24.55 -5.47 -22.87
N SER A 8 24.50 -4.41 -22.05
CA SER A 8 25.12 -3.11 -22.39
C SER A 8 26.63 -3.11 -22.10
N THR A 9 27.41 -2.65 -23.08
CA THR A 9 28.84 -2.36 -22.94
C THR A 9 29.13 -0.90 -22.58
N ARG A 10 28.13 -0.01 -22.67
CA ARG A 10 28.27 1.43 -22.41
C ARG A 10 27.87 1.72 -20.95
N LYS A 11 28.88 2.02 -20.11
CA LYS A 11 28.72 2.25 -18.66
C LYS A 11 27.98 3.55 -18.33
N GLU A 12 28.25 4.62 -19.06
CA GLU A 12 27.50 5.88 -18.93
C GLU A 12 26.21 5.79 -19.74
N LEU A 13 25.07 5.80 -19.05
CA LEU A 13 23.76 5.84 -19.70
C LEU A 13 23.48 7.25 -20.25
N ASP A 14 22.50 7.36 -21.15
CA ASP A 14 22.12 8.67 -21.68
C ASP A 14 21.51 9.52 -20.57
N ALA A 15 22.05 10.73 -20.37
CA ALA A 15 21.50 11.71 -19.45
C ALA A 15 20.04 12.06 -19.84
N CYS A 16 19.23 12.39 -18.83
CA CYS A 16 17.82 12.71 -19.04
C CYS A 16 17.33 13.84 -18.12
N ASP A 17 16.10 14.30 -18.32
CA ASP A 17 15.49 15.30 -17.45
C ASP A 17 15.03 14.65 -16.14
N VAL A 18 14.32 13.52 -16.23
CA VAL A 18 13.78 12.79 -15.07
C VAL A 18 14.25 11.34 -15.05
N ALA A 19 14.90 10.93 -13.96
CA ALA A 19 15.29 9.55 -13.68
C ALA A 19 14.42 8.96 -12.56
N ILE A 20 13.69 7.88 -12.86
CA ILE A 20 12.74 7.23 -11.96
C ILE A 20 13.33 5.89 -11.52
N VAL A 21 13.52 5.66 -10.22
CA VAL A 21 14.03 4.40 -9.66
C VAL A 21 12.85 3.50 -9.27
N GLY A 22 12.65 2.42 -10.02
CA GLY A 22 11.58 1.43 -9.85
C GLY A 22 10.47 1.53 -10.90
N ALA A 23 10.13 0.41 -11.52
CA ALA A 23 9.07 0.28 -12.52
C ALA A 23 7.78 -0.36 -11.95
N GLY A 24 7.44 -0.04 -10.70
CA GLY A 24 6.16 -0.39 -10.07
C GLY A 24 5.01 0.53 -10.53
N ALA A 25 3.86 0.47 -9.83
CA ALA A 25 2.68 1.30 -10.14
C ALA A 25 3.01 2.80 -10.26
N ALA A 26 3.74 3.35 -9.28
CA ALA A 26 4.11 4.77 -9.25
C ALA A 26 5.06 5.14 -10.40
N GLY A 27 6.10 4.35 -10.65
CA GLY A 27 7.07 4.63 -11.71
C GLY A 27 6.49 4.48 -13.11
N ILE A 28 5.63 3.48 -13.33
CA ILE A 28 4.86 3.34 -14.57
C ILE A 28 3.89 4.52 -14.74
N THR A 29 3.19 4.94 -13.68
CA THR A 29 2.29 6.11 -13.72
C THR A 29 3.03 7.37 -14.13
N LEU A 30 4.14 7.70 -13.47
CA LEU A 30 5.00 8.83 -13.82
C LEU A 30 5.42 8.79 -15.29
N ALA A 31 5.84 7.62 -15.79
CA ALA A 31 6.21 7.47 -17.20
C ALA A 31 5.03 7.71 -18.16
N LEU A 32 3.82 7.22 -17.84
CA LEU A 32 2.62 7.36 -18.68
C LEU A 32 2.09 8.81 -18.72
N GLU A 33 2.28 9.57 -17.65
CA GLU A 33 1.90 10.99 -17.60
C GLU A 33 2.99 11.89 -18.21
N LEU A 34 4.28 11.56 -18.02
CA LEU A 34 5.39 12.36 -18.54
C LEU A 34 5.74 12.05 -20.01
N GLU A 35 5.32 10.93 -20.61
CA GLU A 35 5.74 10.56 -21.98
C GLU A 35 5.38 11.57 -23.09
N LYS A 36 4.45 12.49 -22.83
CA LYS A 36 4.03 13.57 -23.75
C LYS A 36 4.46 14.98 -23.31
N SER A 37 5.18 15.10 -22.19
CA SER A 37 5.63 16.40 -21.64
C SER A 37 6.73 17.07 -22.46
N GLY A 38 7.43 16.33 -23.32
CA GLY A 38 8.66 16.77 -23.98
C GLY A 38 9.93 16.53 -23.15
N LEU A 39 9.80 16.22 -21.86
CA LEU A 39 10.92 15.81 -21.00
C LEU A 39 11.45 14.44 -21.43
N SER A 40 12.77 14.29 -21.38
CA SER A 40 13.44 12.99 -21.51
C SER A 40 13.36 12.22 -20.19
N VAL A 41 12.77 11.02 -20.23
CA VAL A 41 12.47 10.22 -19.02
C VAL A 41 13.10 8.84 -19.12
N SER A 42 13.78 8.44 -18.04
CA SER A 42 14.38 7.11 -17.88
C SER A 42 13.84 6.44 -16.60
N ILE A 43 13.39 5.19 -16.69
CA ILE A 43 13.10 4.33 -15.54
C ILE A 43 14.27 3.35 -15.35
N LEU A 44 14.70 3.20 -14.10
CA LEU A 44 15.74 2.29 -13.63
C LEU A 44 15.06 1.19 -12.80
N GLU A 45 14.81 0.02 -13.39
CA GLU A 45 14.24 -1.13 -12.70
C GLU A 45 15.36 -2.08 -12.28
N GLY A 46 15.49 -2.30 -10.96
CA GLY A 46 16.54 -3.16 -10.40
C GLY A 46 16.41 -4.63 -10.77
N GLY A 47 15.21 -5.08 -11.14
CA GLY A 47 14.95 -6.39 -11.70
C GLY A 47 14.84 -6.42 -13.22
N GLN A 48 14.42 -7.57 -13.73
CA GLN A 48 14.33 -7.83 -15.17
C GLN A 48 12.93 -7.56 -15.74
N GLY A 49 12.79 -7.72 -17.06
CA GLY A 49 11.48 -7.64 -17.73
C GLY A 49 10.49 -8.75 -17.31
N ALA A 50 10.95 -9.77 -16.58
CA ALA A 50 10.21 -10.86 -15.96
C ALA A 50 10.84 -11.21 -14.61
N TRP A 51 10.14 -12.00 -13.79
CA TRP A 51 10.64 -12.44 -12.47
C TRP A 51 11.87 -13.34 -12.59
N THR A 52 12.85 -13.14 -11.72
CA THR A 52 13.99 -14.05 -11.51
C THR A 52 14.29 -14.20 -10.02
N GLU A 53 14.68 -15.41 -9.61
CA GLU A 53 15.05 -15.69 -8.21
C GLU A 53 16.26 -14.86 -7.76
N LEU A 54 17.27 -14.74 -8.62
CA LEU A 54 18.48 -13.94 -8.36
C LEU A 54 18.13 -12.49 -7.97
N SER A 55 17.29 -11.82 -8.76
CA SER A 55 16.91 -10.44 -8.44
C SER A 55 16.03 -10.40 -7.20
N GLN A 56 15.07 -11.32 -7.08
CA GLN A 56 14.16 -11.39 -5.93
C GLN A 56 14.89 -11.55 -4.58
N ASN A 57 15.97 -12.34 -4.54
CA ASN A 57 16.80 -12.54 -3.35
C ASN A 57 17.49 -11.25 -2.84
N ARG A 58 17.64 -10.21 -3.68
CA ARG A 58 18.15 -8.89 -3.24
C ARG A 58 17.15 -8.12 -2.37
N TYR A 59 15.87 -8.52 -2.35
CA TYR A 59 14.88 -8.02 -1.40
C TYR A 59 14.81 -8.80 -0.08
N GLN A 60 15.64 -9.82 0.14
CA GLN A 60 15.78 -10.40 1.48
C GLN A 60 16.41 -9.39 2.46
N GLY A 61 16.01 -9.51 3.72
CA GLY A 61 16.43 -8.66 4.83
C GLY A 61 15.89 -9.23 6.13
N GLU A 62 16.06 -8.49 7.23
CA GLU A 62 15.57 -8.92 8.53
C GLU A 62 14.15 -8.40 8.81
N VAL A 63 13.35 -9.18 9.53
CA VAL A 63 12.06 -8.75 10.06
C VAL A 63 11.97 -9.09 11.55
N SER A 64 11.41 -8.17 12.32
CA SER A 64 11.08 -8.36 13.73
C SER A 64 9.72 -7.73 14.00
N THR A 65 8.83 -8.44 14.67
CA THR A 65 7.46 -8.02 14.97
C THR A 65 7.23 -7.80 16.47
N SER A 66 6.08 -7.24 16.85
CA SER A 66 5.54 -7.39 18.21
C SER A 66 5.26 -8.87 18.51
N GLU A 67 5.28 -9.27 19.79
CA GLU A 67 4.86 -10.61 20.19
C GLU A 67 3.45 -10.91 19.70
N GLY A 68 3.24 -12.10 19.12
CA GLY A 68 1.98 -12.48 18.49
C GLY A 68 1.70 -11.89 17.10
N PHE A 69 2.60 -11.09 16.52
CA PHE A 69 2.42 -10.64 15.13
C PHE A 69 3.35 -11.41 14.20
N SER A 70 2.81 -11.88 13.08
CA SER A 70 3.61 -12.53 12.04
C SER A 70 3.82 -11.59 10.86
N TYR A 71 4.95 -11.72 10.19
CA TYR A 71 5.25 -10.95 8.99
C TYR A 71 6.18 -11.76 8.10
N PRO A 72 5.81 -12.04 6.83
CA PRO A 72 6.64 -12.80 5.90
C PRO A 72 8.00 -12.15 5.64
N ALA A 73 8.94 -12.93 5.10
CA ALA A 73 10.23 -12.39 4.66
C ALA A 73 10.03 -11.21 3.67
N LEU A 74 10.91 -10.21 3.72
CA LEU A 74 10.76 -8.95 2.97
C LEU A 74 10.77 -9.11 1.43
N ASP A 75 11.12 -10.28 0.93
CA ASP A 75 11.08 -10.69 -0.47
C ASP A 75 9.76 -11.38 -0.88
N ARG A 76 8.75 -11.44 0.00
CA ARG A 76 7.43 -12.04 -0.30
C ARG A 76 6.41 -11.05 -0.85
N TRP A 77 6.26 -9.88 -0.22
CA TRP A 77 5.30 -8.83 -0.65
C TRP A 77 5.94 -7.67 -1.42
N ARG A 78 7.23 -7.78 -1.77
CA ARG A 78 7.92 -6.85 -2.66
C ARG A 78 8.38 -7.62 -3.88
N LEU A 79 7.89 -7.30 -5.07
CA LEU A 79 8.32 -7.98 -6.30
C LEU A 79 9.33 -7.11 -7.05
N ARG A 80 10.46 -7.72 -7.47
CA ARG A 80 11.60 -7.03 -8.06
C ARG A 80 11.75 -7.34 -9.55
N TYR A 81 10.82 -6.82 -10.33
CA TYR A 81 10.81 -6.88 -11.80
C TYR A 81 9.77 -5.90 -12.34
N PHE A 82 9.73 -5.72 -13.66
CA PHE A 82 8.78 -4.82 -14.32
C PHE A 82 7.34 -4.98 -13.81
N GLY A 83 6.71 -3.88 -13.37
CA GLY A 83 5.36 -3.84 -12.76
C GLY A 83 5.36 -3.92 -11.23
N GLY A 84 6.47 -4.34 -10.61
CA GLY A 84 6.61 -4.48 -9.16
C GLY A 84 5.51 -5.34 -8.53
N THR A 85 5.12 -4.99 -7.30
CA THR A 85 4.08 -5.67 -6.50
C THR A 85 2.71 -5.74 -7.19
N THR A 86 2.43 -4.90 -8.20
CA THR A 86 1.17 -5.03 -8.98
C THR A 86 1.08 -6.33 -9.79
N ASN A 87 2.15 -7.12 -9.89
CA ASN A 87 2.07 -8.40 -10.58
C ASN A 87 1.26 -9.47 -9.80
N HIS A 88 1.17 -9.38 -8.46
CA HIS A 88 0.37 -10.31 -7.64
C HIS A 88 -0.79 -9.67 -6.85
N TRP A 89 -0.96 -8.34 -6.90
CA TRP A 89 -2.03 -7.66 -6.17
C TRP A 89 -3.43 -8.16 -6.55
N VAL A 90 -4.40 -8.08 -5.63
CA VAL A 90 -5.79 -8.47 -5.94
C VAL A 90 -6.59 -7.31 -6.56
N GLY A 91 -6.02 -6.09 -6.62
CA GLY A 91 -6.64 -4.94 -7.27
C GLY A 91 -7.65 -4.15 -6.42
N TRP A 92 -7.66 -4.37 -5.10
CA TRP A 92 -8.47 -3.57 -4.15
C TRP A 92 -8.13 -2.08 -4.30
N CYS A 93 -9.09 -1.28 -4.76
CA CYS A 93 -8.95 0.16 -4.93
C CYS A 93 -10.06 0.89 -4.17
N ARG A 94 -9.67 1.86 -3.34
CA ARG A 94 -10.55 2.76 -2.59
C ARG A 94 -9.78 4.07 -2.33
N ARG A 95 -10.48 5.21 -2.22
CA ARG A 95 -9.90 6.46 -1.71
C ARG A 95 -9.56 6.31 -0.22
N LEU A 96 -8.58 7.05 0.28
CA LEU A 96 -8.42 7.21 1.72
C LEU A 96 -9.64 7.90 2.35
N GLU A 97 -9.89 7.56 3.61
CA GLU A 97 -10.91 8.16 4.49
C GLU A 97 -10.59 9.65 4.72
N GLU A 98 -11.59 10.52 4.91
CA GLU A 98 -11.39 11.97 5.05
C GLU A 98 -10.62 12.32 6.33
N ASN A 99 -10.92 11.64 7.44
CA ASN A 99 -10.35 11.95 8.74
C ASN A 99 -8.81 11.75 8.80
N VAL A 100 -8.23 10.90 7.94
CA VAL A 100 -6.78 10.63 7.94
C VAL A 100 -5.97 11.82 7.44
N PHE A 101 -6.58 12.75 6.70
CA PHE A 101 -5.95 13.99 6.22
C PHE A 101 -5.79 15.03 7.34
N THR A 102 -6.53 14.88 8.43
CA THR A 102 -6.51 15.80 9.57
C THR A 102 -5.67 15.29 10.74
N GLN A 103 -5.26 16.21 11.64
CA GLN A 103 -4.59 15.83 12.88
C GLN A 103 -5.55 15.06 13.79
N ARG A 104 -5.16 13.86 14.20
CA ARG A 104 -5.96 12.98 15.06
C ARG A 104 -5.29 12.74 16.41
N SER A 105 -6.11 12.43 17.41
CA SER A 105 -5.67 12.15 18.79
C SER A 105 -5.01 10.77 18.91
N ASN A 106 -4.59 10.41 20.12
CA ASN A 106 -4.16 9.05 20.49
C ASN A 106 -3.06 8.42 19.59
N GLY A 107 -2.16 9.23 19.01
CA GLY A 107 -1.05 8.74 18.19
C GLY A 107 -1.41 8.34 16.75
N LEU A 108 -2.60 8.71 16.26
CA LEU A 108 -3.07 8.43 14.90
C LEU A 108 -2.47 9.34 13.80
N GLY A 109 -1.50 10.17 14.17
CA GLY A 109 -0.73 11.02 13.25
C GLY A 109 -1.28 12.44 13.10
N GLU A 110 -0.45 13.31 12.53
CA GLU A 110 -0.71 14.74 12.34
C GLU A 110 -1.56 15.05 11.10
N GLY A 111 -1.94 14.02 10.34
CA GLY A 111 -2.65 14.16 9.07
C GLY A 111 -1.72 14.33 7.87
N TRP A 112 -2.30 14.72 6.73
CA TRP A 112 -1.56 15.04 5.51
C TRP A 112 -1.35 16.55 5.39
N PRO A 113 -0.31 17.02 4.68
CA PRO A 113 -0.06 18.46 4.49
C PRO A 113 -1.03 19.14 3.49
N PHE A 114 -2.18 18.52 3.22
CA PHE A 114 -3.24 18.95 2.30
C PHE A 114 -4.54 18.18 2.62
N GLN A 115 -5.67 18.64 2.10
CA GLN A 115 -6.98 18.00 2.31
C GLN A 115 -7.22 16.87 1.29
N ARG A 116 -8.19 15.96 1.53
CA ARG A 116 -8.51 14.91 0.54
C ARG A 116 -9.01 15.50 -0.77
N SER A 117 -9.73 16.63 -0.71
CA SER A 117 -10.17 17.39 -1.89
C SER A 117 -9.03 17.78 -2.83
N ASP A 118 -7.83 18.02 -2.31
CA ASP A 118 -6.67 18.44 -3.09
C ASP A 118 -6.05 17.29 -3.90
N LEU A 119 -6.44 16.04 -3.59
CA LEU A 119 -6.13 14.85 -4.39
C LEU A 119 -7.28 14.43 -5.32
N GLU A 120 -8.45 15.06 -5.27
CA GLU A 120 -9.62 14.55 -6.01
C GLU A 120 -9.40 14.50 -7.54
N PRO A 121 -8.83 15.52 -8.21
CA PRO A 121 -8.48 15.41 -9.64
C PRO A 121 -7.46 14.31 -9.93
N ASP A 122 -6.52 14.09 -9.00
CA ASP A 122 -5.47 13.09 -9.12
C ASP A 122 -6.02 11.66 -8.88
N TYR A 123 -7.04 11.52 -8.03
CA TYR A 123 -7.82 10.29 -7.86
C TYR A 123 -8.62 9.95 -9.11
N GLN A 124 -9.31 10.91 -9.75
CA GLN A 124 -10.02 10.66 -11.01
C GLN A 124 -9.08 10.08 -12.07
N ARG A 125 -7.91 10.71 -12.26
CA ARG A 125 -6.89 10.21 -13.17
C ARG A 125 -6.31 8.86 -12.75
N ALA A 126 -6.13 8.63 -11.45
CA ALA A 126 -5.72 7.34 -10.91
C ALA A 126 -6.77 6.24 -11.14
N MET A 127 -8.07 6.55 -11.13
CA MET A 127 -9.14 5.61 -11.45
C MET A 127 -9.05 5.16 -12.91
N GLU A 128 -8.86 6.09 -13.85
CA GLU A 128 -8.65 5.77 -15.28
C GLU A 128 -7.42 4.85 -15.49
N LEU A 129 -6.30 5.15 -14.82
CA LEU A 129 -5.08 4.34 -14.88
C LEU A 129 -5.23 2.99 -14.15
N CYS A 130 -6.01 2.95 -13.09
CA CYS A 130 -6.40 1.71 -12.43
C CYS A 130 -7.50 0.95 -13.19
N THR A 131 -7.94 1.41 -14.37
CA THR A 131 -9.03 0.81 -15.16
C THR A 131 -10.32 0.59 -14.36
N LEU A 132 -10.60 1.52 -13.45
CA LEU A 132 -11.84 1.55 -12.68
C LEU A 132 -12.95 2.18 -13.54
N GLY A 133 -14.20 1.81 -13.23
CA GLY A 133 -15.39 2.23 -13.98
C GLY A 133 -15.85 3.63 -13.57
N ARG A 134 -17.16 3.81 -13.39
CA ARG A 134 -17.70 5.07 -12.86
C ARG A 134 -17.12 5.36 -11.48
N ASP A 135 -16.90 6.64 -11.20
CA ASP A 135 -16.65 7.12 -9.84
C ASP A 135 -17.90 6.94 -8.97
N LEU A 136 -17.98 5.77 -8.34
CA LEU A 136 -19.10 5.35 -7.51
C LEU A 136 -18.56 4.40 -6.43
N PHE A 137 -18.58 4.85 -5.18
CA PHE A 137 -18.14 4.10 -4.00
C PHE A 137 -19.24 4.02 -2.93
N ASP A 138 -20.50 4.17 -3.35
CA ASP A 138 -21.67 4.02 -2.50
C ASP A 138 -22.19 2.57 -2.54
N ALA A 139 -22.42 1.99 -1.37
CA ALA A 139 -22.79 0.59 -1.23
C ALA A 139 -24.25 0.34 -1.64
N GLU A 140 -25.18 1.23 -1.25
CA GLU A 140 -26.60 1.04 -1.54
C GLU A 140 -26.88 1.15 -3.04
N THR A 141 -26.30 2.14 -3.73
CA THR A 141 -26.42 2.32 -5.18
C THR A 141 -25.83 1.14 -5.94
N LEU A 142 -24.61 0.70 -5.64
CA LEU A 142 -23.95 -0.40 -6.37
C LEU A 142 -24.67 -1.75 -6.16
N THR A 143 -25.09 -2.05 -4.94
CA THR A 143 -25.83 -3.28 -4.62
C THR A 143 -27.21 -3.28 -5.26
N THR A 144 -27.90 -2.13 -5.30
CA THR A 144 -29.20 -2.00 -5.99
C THR A 144 -29.05 -2.12 -7.51
N GLU A 145 -28.08 -1.44 -8.13
CA GLU A 145 -27.82 -1.56 -9.58
C GLU A 145 -27.36 -2.97 -10.00
N ALA A 146 -26.81 -3.76 -9.07
CA ALA A 146 -26.43 -5.15 -9.28
C ALA A 146 -27.57 -6.17 -9.08
N ASP A 147 -28.80 -5.71 -8.79
CA ASP A 147 -29.97 -6.54 -8.46
C ASP A 147 -29.74 -7.45 -7.23
N LEU A 148 -29.11 -6.90 -6.19
CA LEU A 148 -28.76 -7.61 -4.95
C LEU A 148 -29.46 -7.00 -3.71
N PRO A 149 -29.73 -7.79 -2.66
CA PRO A 149 -30.30 -7.29 -1.42
C PRO A 149 -29.36 -6.35 -0.65
N VAL A 150 -29.85 -5.15 -0.30
CA VAL A 150 -29.14 -4.19 0.55
C VAL A 150 -29.38 -4.55 2.03
N LEU A 151 -28.69 -5.59 2.52
CA LEU A 151 -28.86 -6.06 3.90
C LEU A 151 -28.33 -5.10 4.97
N VAL A 152 -27.21 -4.44 4.68
CA VAL A 152 -26.51 -3.57 5.63
C VAL A 152 -26.43 -2.18 5.03
N LYS A 153 -26.89 -1.19 5.79
CA LYS A 153 -26.90 0.23 5.42
C LYS A 153 -26.00 1.04 6.32
N ALA A 154 -25.47 2.14 5.82
CA ALA A 154 -24.75 3.09 6.65
C ALA A 154 -25.69 3.72 7.70
N THR A 155 -25.15 3.97 8.89
CA THR A 155 -25.81 4.65 10.01
C THR A 155 -24.82 5.65 10.61
N ASP A 156 -25.25 6.46 11.59
CA ASP A 156 -24.33 7.34 12.33
C ASP A 156 -23.15 6.57 12.98
N VAL A 157 -23.32 5.26 13.22
CA VAL A 157 -22.31 4.36 13.81
C VAL A 157 -21.62 3.51 12.74
N LEU A 158 -22.35 3.05 11.72
CA LEU A 158 -21.87 2.07 10.75
C LEU A 158 -21.51 2.71 9.41
N ALA A 159 -20.27 2.50 8.96
CA ALA A 159 -19.88 2.72 7.58
C ALA A 159 -20.01 1.44 6.76
N THR A 160 -20.40 1.57 5.48
CA THR A 160 -20.41 0.49 4.49
C THR A 160 -19.36 0.73 3.40
N PRO A 161 -18.05 0.59 3.70
CA PRO A 161 -17.00 0.90 2.73
C PRO A 161 -17.07 -0.01 1.50
N VAL A 162 -17.00 0.62 0.32
CA VAL A 162 -16.86 -0.05 -0.98
C VAL A 162 -15.40 -0.06 -1.41
N TRP A 163 -14.94 -1.21 -1.90
CA TRP A 163 -13.76 -1.32 -2.75
C TRP A 163 -14.18 -1.64 -4.19
N ARG A 164 -13.54 -0.98 -5.16
CA ARG A 164 -13.66 -1.27 -6.58
C ARG A 164 -12.43 -2.06 -7.05
N PHE A 165 -12.62 -2.91 -8.05
CA PHE A 165 -11.61 -3.86 -8.54
C PHE A 165 -11.56 -3.82 -10.07
N PRO A 166 -10.38 -3.69 -10.68
CA PRO A 166 -10.22 -3.87 -12.12
C PRO A 166 -10.14 -5.35 -12.47
N LYS A 167 -10.92 -5.79 -13.46
CA LYS A 167 -11.01 -7.21 -13.86
C LYS A 167 -9.66 -7.83 -14.22
N GLN A 168 -8.81 -7.10 -14.94
CA GLN A 168 -7.55 -7.61 -15.49
C GLN A 168 -6.44 -6.56 -15.51
N LEU A 169 -6.14 -5.95 -14.35
CA LEU A 169 -5.01 -5.02 -14.25
C LEU A 169 -3.78 -5.65 -13.56
N ARG A 170 -2.67 -5.62 -14.30
CA ARG A 170 -1.29 -5.84 -13.86
C ARG A 170 -0.48 -4.78 -14.61
N PHE A 171 0.13 -3.80 -13.92
CA PHE A 171 0.61 -2.58 -14.60
C PHE A 171 1.63 -2.89 -15.70
N ALA A 172 2.55 -3.83 -15.46
CA ALA A 172 3.48 -4.29 -16.48
C ALA A 172 2.77 -4.86 -17.71
N SER A 173 1.96 -5.92 -17.55
CA SER A 173 1.30 -6.60 -18.66
C SER A 173 0.38 -5.66 -19.46
N TYR A 174 -0.39 -4.82 -18.76
CA TYR A 174 -1.34 -3.90 -19.36
C TYR A 174 -0.63 -2.77 -20.13
N TYR A 175 0.37 -2.12 -19.54
CA TYR A 175 1.04 -0.98 -20.16
C TYR A 175 2.24 -1.33 -21.05
N ARG A 176 2.71 -2.59 -21.08
CA ARG A 176 3.87 -3.03 -21.89
C ARG A 176 3.80 -2.57 -23.35
N SER A 177 2.63 -2.66 -23.98
CA SER A 177 2.43 -2.30 -25.40
C SER A 177 2.47 -0.78 -25.66
N ARG A 178 2.10 0.04 -24.67
CA ARG A 178 2.22 1.50 -24.72
C ARG A 178 3.67 1.92 -24.46
N LEU A 179 4.27 1.43 -23.38
CA LEU A 179 5.63 1.77 -22.96
C LEU A 179 6.74 1.26 -23.91
N SER A 180 6.51 0.16 -24.65
CA SER A 180 7.46 -0.29 -25.67
C SER A 180 7.58 0.71 -26.84
N LYS A 181 6.48 1.39 -27.18
CA LYS A 181 6.37 2.43 -28.22
C LYS A 181 6.62 3.85 -27.70
N SER A 182 6.65 4.02 -26.39
CA SER A 182 6.88 5.29 -25.70
C SER A 182 8.34 5.76 -25.85
N PRO A 183 8.59 7.09 -25.91
CA PRO A 183 9.95 7.65 -25.86
C PRO A 183 10.66 7.38 -24.52
N VAL A 184 9.92 7.04 -23.45
CA VAL A 184 10.49 6.67 -22.15
C VAL A 184 11.43 5.47 -22.30
N LYS A 185 12.65 5.59 -21.77
CA LYS A 185 13.61 4.48 -21.69
C LYS A 185 13.38 3.72 -20.39
N ILE A 186 13.30 2.39 -20.43
CA ILE A 186 13.26 1.54 -19.24
C ILE A 186 14.48 0.63 -19.27
N TYR A 187 15.36 0.82 -18.30
CA TYR A 187 16.56 0.03 -18.09
C TYR A 187 16.28 -1.07 -17.07
N PHE A 188 16.44 -2.33 -17.49
CA PHE A 188 16.31 -3.52 -16.66
C PHE A 188 17.67 -3.94 -16.10
N GLY A 189 17.64 -4.57 -14.92
CA GLY A 189 18.83 -4.88 -14.12
C GLY A 189 19.50 -3.63 -13.56
N ALA A 190 18.84 -2.47 -13.52
CA ALA A 190 19.40 -1.20 -13.07
C ALA A 190 19.31 -1.06 -11.53
N ASN A 191 20.17 -1.79 -10.81
CA ASN A 191 20.18 -1.82 -9.35
C ASN A 191 20.72 -0.48 -8.79
N CYS A 192 19.87 0.38 -8.25
CA CYS A 192 20.27 1.65 -7.62
C CYS A 192 21.14 1.40 -6.37
N MET A 193 22.36 1.94 -6.39
CA MET A 193 23.38 1.80 -5.34
C MET A 193 23.56 3.05 -4.48
N GLY A 194 23.08 4.20 -4.94
CA GLY A 194 23.20 5.49 -4.25
C GLY A 194 23.30 6.66 -5.23
N PHE A 195 23.65 7.84 -4.71
CA PHE A 195 23.72 9.09 -5.50
C PHE A 195 25.01 9.87 -5.22
N THR A 196 25.51 10.59 -6.23
CA THR A 196 26.46 11.69 -6.04
C THR A 196 25.68 12.97 -5.79
N PHE A 197 26.09 13.73 -4.78
CA PHE A 197 25.53 15.05 -4.47
C PHE A 197 26.54 16.16 -4.74
N GLU A 198 26.11 17.15 -5.51
CA GLU A 198 26.76 18.43 -5.70
C GLU A 198 26.29 19.45 -4.65
N ASP A 199 27.18 20.40 -4.36
CA ASP A 199 27.03 21.47 -3.37
C ASP A 199 26.55 21.03 -1.98
N LYS A 200 27.49 20.78 -1.06
CA LYS A 200 27.19 20.36 0.32
C LYS A 200 26.70 21.50 1.23
N THR A 201 26.37 22.68 0.68
CA THR A 201 25.82 23.81 1.44
C THR A 201 24.31 23.63 1.71
N SER A 202 23.51 24.70 1.64
CA SER A 202 22.13 24.73 2.15
C SER A 202 21.09 24.06 1.24
N SER A 203 21.34 23.98 -0.07
CA SER A 203 20.44 23.38 -1.08
C SER A 203 21.22 22.40 -1.97
N PRO A 204 21.53 21.20 -1.47
CA PRO A 204 22.27 20.20 -2.23
C PRO A 204 21.42 19.63 -3.37
N ARG A 205 22.11 19.15 -4.42
CA ARG A 205 21.47 18.53 -5.58
C ARG A 205 22.12 17.19 -5.88
N ALA A 206 21.32 16.17 -6.17
CA ALA A 206 21.84 14.94 -6.78
C ALA A 206 22.25 15.23 -8.22
N SER A 207 23.39 14.70 -8.67
CA SER A 207 23.86 14.87 -10.06
C SER A 207 24.06 13.56 -10.82
N LEU A 208 24.31 12.47 -10.10
CA LEU A 208 24.42 11.10 -10.64
C LEU A 208 23.65 10.12 -9.75
N VAL A 209 23.03 9.12 -10.38
CA VAL A 209 22.62 7.87 -9.73
C VAL A 209 23.59 6.76 -10.10
N HIS A 210 24.08 6.05 -9.09
CA HIS A 210 24.98 4.91 -9.21
C HIS A 210 24.19 3.63 -9.41
N ILE A 211 24.55 2.85 -10.42
CA ILE A 211 23.81 1.65 -10.84
C ILE A 211 24.77 0.47 -10.92
N LYS A 212 24.36 -0.71 -10.46
CA LYS A 212 24.98 -1.98 -10.84
C LYS A 212 24.05 -2.81 -11.70
N ASN A 213 24.58 -3.45 -12.75
CA ASN A 213 23.83 -4.45 -13.49
C ASN A 213 23.82 -5.82 -12.79
N GLU A 214 23.02 -6.76 -13.33
CA GLU A 214 22.95 -8.15 -12.84
C GLU A 214 24.31 -8.88 -12.83
N ASN A 215 25.27 -8.44 -13.65
CA ASN A 215 26.62 -8.99 -13.73
C ASN A 215 27.62 -8.26 -12.80
N GLY A 216 27.16 -7.36 -11.94
CA GLY A 216 28.00 -6.59 -11.02
C GLY A 216 28.82 -5.47 -11.66
N LEU A 217 28.60 -5.14 -12.93
CA LEU A 217 29.25 -4.02 -13.61
C LEU A 217 28.60 -2.70 -13.20
N ASP A 218 29.41 -1.69 -12.91
CA ASP A 218 28.97 -0.34 -12.56
C ASP A 218 28.57 0.47 -13.80
N PHE A 219 27.48 1.21 -13.67
CA PHE A 219 26.90 2.17 -14.61
C PHE A 219 26.53 3.46 -13.87
N GLU A 220 26.48 4.57 -14.59
CA GLU A 220 26.05 5.86 -14.05
C GLU A 220 25.03 6.52 -14.98
N LEU A 221 24.12 7.30 -14.41
CA LEU A 221 23.19 8.15 -15.14
C LEU A 221 23.09 9.52 -14.46
N SER A 222 23.23 10.59 -15.26
CA SER A 222 22.96 11.96 -14.81
C SER A 222 21.54 12.38 -15.17
N ALA A 223 20.87 13.09 -14.25
CA ALA A 223 19.56 13.66 -14.51
C ALA A 223 19.35 15.00 -13.82
N LYS A 224 18.45 15.84 -14.36
CA LYS A 224 18.05 17.09 -13.70
C LYS A 224 17.23 16.82 -12.44
N CYS A 225 16.43 15.75 -12.44
CA CYS A 225 15.54 15.31 -11.36
C CYS A 225 15.61 13.80 -11.15
N PHE A 226 15.60 13.36 -9.89
CA PHE A 226 15.58 11.95 -9.49
C PHE A 226 14.33 11.64 -8.65
N VAL A 227 13.65 10.54 -8.96
CA VAL A 227 12.41 10.13 -8.28
C VAL A 227 12.54 8.68 -7.79
N LEU A 228 12.47 8.46 -6.48
CA LEU A 228 12.39 7.13 -5.88
C LEU A 228 10.93 6.64 -5.93
N ALA A 229 10.69 5.55 -6.65
CA ALA A 229 9.38 4.93 -6.88
C ALA A 229 9.39 3.41 -6.57
N GLY A 230 10.29 2.96 -5.70
CA GLY A 230 10.44 1.58 -5.23
C GLY A 230 9.44 1.14 -4.15
N GLY A 231 8.53 2.02 -3.73
CA GLY A 231 7.52 1.74 -2.71
C GLY A 231 7.98 2.04 -1.27
N GLY A 232 7.26 1.51 -0.27
CA GLY A 232 7.51 1.81 1.15
C GLY A 232 8.94 1.53 1.61
N ILE A 233 9.31 0.25 1.70
CA ILE A 233 10.61 -0.15 2.27
C ILE A 233 11.79 0.29 1.39
N GLU A 234 11.69 0.19 0.06
CA GLU A 234 12.84 0.43 -0.82
C GLU A 234 13.17 1.92 -0.97
N ASN A 235 12.19 2.82 -1.06
CA ASN A 235 12.46 4.27 -1.03
C ASN A 235 13.16 4.64 0.28
N VAL A 236 12.67 4.14 1.42
CA VAL A 236 13.28 4.42 2.73
C VAL A 236 14.70 3.87 2.81
N ARG A 237 14.96 2.66 2.29
CA ARG A 237 16.31 2.07 2.19
C ARG A 237 17.26 2.96 1.37
N GLN A 238 16.83 3.43 0.20
CA GLN A 238 17.63 4.29 -0.68
C GLN A 238 17.88 5.68 -0.06
N LEU A 239 16.87 6.27 0.58
CA LEU A 239 17.01 7.52 1.32
C LEU A 239 17.95 7.38 2.52
N LEU A 240 17.90 6.25 3.25
CA LEU A 240 18.82 5.98 4.37
C LEU A 240 20.27 5.83 3.90
N ILE A 241 20.50 5.23 2.72
CA ILE A 241 21.82 5.17 2.08
C ILE A 241 22.28 6.57 1.68
N ALA A 242 21.43 7.35 1.01
CA ALA A 242 21.71 8.72 0.61
C ALA A 242 22.00 9.64 1.81
N ALA A 243 21.31 9.46 2.94
CA ALA A 243 21.52 10.22 4.16
C ALA A 243 22.89 10.00 4.82
N GLN A 244 23.62 8.92 4.46
CA GLN A 244 25.00 8.70 4.92
C GLN A 244 25.98 9.71 4.29
N SER A 245 25.78 10.06 3.02
CA SER A 245 26.60 11.06 2.33
C SER A 245 26.02 12.48 2.42
N GLN A 246 24.68 12.61 2.54
CA GLN A 246 23.97 13.88 2.63
C GLN A 246 22.96 13.92 3.79
N LYS A 247 23.45 14.30 4.98
CA LYS A 247 22.69 14.27 6.25
C LYS A 247 21.40 15.07 6.24
N GLN A 248 21.32 16.12 5.43
CA GLN A 248 20.15 16.98 5.25
C GLN A 248 18.88 16.19 4.87
N ILE A 249 19.02 15.04 4.19
CA ILE A 249 17.89 14.14 3.85
C ILE A 249 17.16 13.64 5.11
N ASN A 250 17.88 13.46 6.22
CA ASN A 250 17.29 13.10 7.53
C ASN A 250 17.39 14.26 8.54
N ARG A 251 17.16 15.50 8.09
CA ARG A 251 17.18 16.70 8.96
C ARG A 251 16.26 16.57 10.17
N SER A 252 15.06 16.01 10.00
CA SER A 252 14.06 15.79 11.05
C SER A 252 14.41 14.65 12.01
N GLY A 253 15.37 13.79 11.68
CA GLY A 253 15.63 12.53 12.39
C GLY A 253 14.56 11.45 12.18
N ASN A 254 13.48 11.72 11.44
CA ASN A 254 12.33 10.84 11.28
C ASN A 254 12.45 9.84 10.11
N LEU A 255 13.50 9.90 9.29
CA LEU A 255 13.71 8.93 8.21
C LEU A 255 13.90 7.52 8.79
N GLY A 256 13.13 6.58 8.28
CA GLY A 256 13.03 5.22 8.79
C GLY A 256 11.90 5.03 9.81
N LEU A 257 11.50 6.07 10.55
CA LEU A 257 10.60 5.96 11.69
C LEU A 257 9.11 6.06 11.29
N GLY A 258 8.25 5.36 12.03
CA GLY A 258 6.81 5.34 11.74
C GLY A 258 6.49 4.58 10.47
N PHE A 259 7.03 3.37 10.35
CA PHE A 259 6.54 2.41 9.37
C PHE A 259 5.12 2.00 9.76
N LEU A 260 4.21 2.13 8.80
CA LEU A 260 2.79 1.78 8.90
C LEU A 260 2.52 0.57 8.00
N GLU A 261 1.56 -0.23 8.42
CA GLU A 261 1.05 -1.42 7.74
C GLU A 261 -0.42 -1.58 8.15
N HIS A 262 -1.20 -2.40 7.45
CA HIS A 262 -2.56 -2.75 7.90
C HIS A 262 -2.55 -4.11 8.58
N PRO A 263 -2.74 -4.21 9.90
CA PRO A 263 -3.05 -5.48 10.56
C PRO A 263 -4.27 -6.13 9.89
N HIS A 264 -4.09 -7.36 9.42
CA HIS A 264 -5.09 -8.17 8.72
C HIS A 264 -5.37 -9.48 9.47
N GLY A 265 -6.63 -9.95 9.46
CA GLY A 265 -6.98 -11.21 10.10
C GLY A 265 -8.48 -11.50 10.29
N ALA A 266 -8.87 -12.77 10.49
CA ALA A 266 -10.26 -13.13 10.79
C ALA A 266 -10.54 -13.10 12.31
N VAL A 267 -11.21 -12.03 12.74
CA VAL A 267 -11.30 -11.59 14.15
C VAL A 267 -12.64 -11.90 14.83
N GLY A 268 -13.64 -12.36 14.07
CA GLY A 268 -14.96 -12.71 14.57
C GLY A 268 -15.71 -13.65 13.63
N ALA A 269 -16.85 -14.13 14.10
CA ALA A 269 -17.84 -14.83 13.30
C ALA A 269 -19.26 -14.43 13.76
N VAL A 270 -20.19 -14.29 12.83
CA VAL A 270 -21.59 -13.95 13.09
C VAL A 270 -22.53 -14.98 12.47
N LEU A 271 -23.61 -15.32 13.17
CA LEU A 271 -24.65 -16.19 12.63
C LEU A 271 -25.50 -15.43 11.61
N CYS A 272 -25.92 -16.08 10.51
CA CYS A 272 -26.73 -15.44 9.48
C CYS A 272 -28.09 -14.92 9.98
N GLY A 273 -28.56 -15.39 11.15
CA GLY A 273 -29.84 -14.96 11.72
C GLY A 273 -30.99 -15.41 10.82
N ASP A 274 -31.86 -14.47 10.47
CA ASP A 274 -33.02 -14.70 9.61
C ASP A 274 -32.69 -14.65 8.09
N HIS A 275 -31.44 -14.35 7.72
CA HIS A 275 -31.02 -14.22 6.32
C HIS A 275 -30.81 -15.57 5.63
N THR A 276 -31.38 -15.71 4.43
CA THR A 276 -31.15 -16.84 3.53
C THR A 276 -29.76 -16.77 2.87
N PRO A 277 -29.23 -17.86 2.28
CA PRO A 277 -27.99 -17.81 1.49
C PRO A 277 -28.04 -16.77 0.35
N GLU A 278 -29.21 -16.60 -0.27
CA GLU A 278 -29.48 -15.66 -1.35
C GLU A 278 -29.48 -14.20 -0.86
N ASP A 279 -30.01 -13.93 0.34
CA ASP A 279 -29.97 -12.60 0.96
C ASP A 279 -28.53 -12.09 1.12
N LEU A 280 -27.64 -12.98 1.57
CA LEU A 280 -26.26 -12.66 1.95
C LEU A 280 -25.37 -12.30 0.74
N ASP A 281 -25.82 -12.61 -0.47
CA ASP A 281 -25.00 -12.58 -1.68
C ASP A 281 -24.50 -11.16 -2.02
N GLY A 282 -25.24 -10.12 -1.59
CA GLY A 282 -24.83 -8.71 -1.67
C GLY A 282 -23.67 -8.30 -0.74
N VAL A 283 -23.32 -9.12 0.25
CA VAL A 283 -22.38 -8.76 1.33
C VAL A 283 -21.26 -9.78 1.52
N ILE A 284 -21.53 -11.10 1.38
CA ILE A 284 -20.51 -12.16 1.50
C ILE A 284 -19.91 -12.58 0.16
N GLY A 285 -20.57 -12.24 -0.96
CA GLY A 285 -20.12 -12.59 -2.31
C GLY A 285 -18.83 -11.85 -2.72
N TYR A 286 -18.01 -12.49 -3.56
CA TYR A 286 -16.73 -11.92 -3.97
C TYR A 286 -16.36 -12.17 -5.44
N PRO A 287 -16.00 -11.12 -6.20
CA PRO A 287 -16.52 -9.75 -6.17
C PRO A 287 -17.57 -9.55 -7.28
N LYS A 288 -18.61 -8.77 -7.01
CA LYS A 288 -19.79 -8.61 -7.88
C LYS A 288 -19.50 -7.65 -9.04
N ASP A 289 -20.11 -7.89 -10.19
CA ASP A 289 -19.79 -7.23 -11.46
C ASP A 289 -20.75 -6.10 -11.81
N ILE A 290 -20.23 -4.91 -12.13
CA ILE A 290 -21.02 -3.71 -12.49
C ILE A 290 -20.17 -2.76 -13.36
N ASP A 291 -20.78 -2.11 -14.36
CA ASP A 291 -20.12 -1.16 -15.30
C ASP A 291 -18.79 -1.58 -15.96
N GLY A 292 -18.47 -2.88 -15.98
CA GLY A 292 -17.21 -3.42 -16.51
C GLY A 292 -16.10 -3.59 -15.46
N THR A 293 -16.40 -3.31 -14.19
CA THR A 293 -15.52 -3.52 -13.03
C THR A 293 -16.20 -4.33 -11.94
N GLN A 294 -15.46 -4.71 -10.91
CA GLN A 294 -16.04 -5.47 -9.79
C GLN A 294 -16.05 -4.63 -8.51
N PHE A 295 -16.91 -4.99 -7.55
CA PHE A 295 -16.96 -4.36 -6.23
C PHE A 295 -17.12 -5.38 -5.09
N LYS A 296 -16.74 -4.94 -3.87
CA LYS A 296 -17.07 -5.59 -2.60
C LYS A 296 -17.53 -4.52 -1.61
N VAL A 297 -18.61 -4.79 -0.90
CA VAL A 297 -19.05 -4.01 0.27
C VAL A 297 -18.45 -4.65 1.53
N GLY A 298 -17.95 -3.83 2.44
CA GLY A 298 -17.65 -4.23 3.81
C GLY A 298 -18.46 -3.43 4.81
N VAL A 299 -18.14 -3.61 6.08
CA VAL A 299 -18.73 -2.91 7.22
C VAL A 299 -17.62 -2.34 8.10
N GLY A 300 -17.84 -1.22 8.77
CA GLY A 300 -16.85 -0.58 9.64
C GLY A 300 -17.49 0.46 10.53
N LEU A 301 -16.69 1.13 11.36
CA LEU A 301 -17.17 2.33 12.05
C LEU A 301 -17.24 3.52 11.09
N SER A 302 -18.19 4.43 11.34
CA SER A 302 -18.16 5.78 10.75
C SER A 302 -16.87 6.53 11.14
N GLU A 303 -16.45 7.44 10.27
CA GLU A 303 -15.22 8.22 10.50
C GLU A 303 -15.38 9.16 11.70
N GLU A 304 -16.61 9.65 11.91
CA GLU A 304 -17.07 10.48 13.01
C GLU A 304 -16.95 9.75 14.34
N VAL A 305 -17.56 8.56 14.48
CA VAL A 305 -17.49 7.77 15.73
C VAL A 305 -16.07 7.31 16.03
N SER A 306 -15.27 7.04 15.00
CA SER A 306 -13.85 6.71 15.16
C SER A 306 -13.06 7.93 15.70
N ALA A 307 -13.28 9.11 15.13
CA ALA A 307 -12.63 10.35 15.53
C ALA A 307 -13.04 10.82 16.93
N GLU A 308 -14.34 10.81 17.26
CA GLU A 308 -14.88 11.18 18.59
C GLU A 308 -14.29 10.31 19.71
N ARG A 309 -14.04 9.03 19.43
CA ARG A 309 -13.45 8.07 20.37
C ARG A 309 -11.91 8.08 20.37
N GLY A 310 -11.28 8.80 19.44
CA GLY A 310 -9.83 8.74 19.22
C GLY A 310 -9.33 7.33 18.87
N MET A 311 -10.17 6.58 18.14
CA MET A 311 -9.90 5.22 17.68
C MET A 311 -9.38 5.24 16.24
N MET A 312 -8.59 4.23 15.90
CA MET A 312 -8.09 4.04 14.53
C MET A 312 -9.22 3.61 13.57
N ASN A 313 -9.07 3.93 12.29
CA ASN A 313 -10.06 3.50 11.30
C ASN A 313 -10.00 1.97 11.12
N THR A 314 -11.14 1.29 11.21
CA THR A 314 -11.24 -0.17 11.06
C THR A 314 -12.36 -0.54 10.11
N SER A 315 -12.06 -1.43 9.17
CA SER A 315 -13.05 -2.08 8.30
C SER A 315 -13.04 -3.58 8.47
N PHE A 316 -14.14 -4.21 8.11
CA PHE A 316 -14.33 -5.65 8.12
C PHE A 316 -14.99 -6.08 6.81
N THR A 317 -14.50 -7.18 6.24
CA THR A 317 -15.20 -7.88 5.15
C THR A 317 -15.86 -9.12 5.70
N LEU A 318 -17.10 -9.35 5.29
CA LEU A 318 -17.85 -10.55 5.61
C LEU A 318 -17.61 -11.61 4.53
N GLU A 319 -17.37 -12.85 4.96
CA GLU A 319 -16.99 -13.98 4.09
C GLU A 319 -17.58 -15.28 4.66
N PRO A 320 -17.96 -16.29 3.84
CA PRO A 320 -18.40 -17.58 4.36
C PRO A 320 -17.31 -18.18 5.26
N LEU A 321 -17.61 -18.58 6.50
CA LEU A 321 -16.55 -18.95 7.45
C LEU A 321 -15.67 -20.09 6.91
N GLN A 322 -16.27 -21.09 6.25
CA GLN A 322 -15.58 -22.22 5.65
C GLN A 322 -14.58 -21.87 4.53
N THR A 323 -14.67 -20.69 3.90
CA THR A 323 -13.72 -20.26 2.86
C THR A 323 -12.49 -19.55 3.42
N ILE A 324 -12.51 -19.16 4.69
CA ILE A 324 -11.35 -18.57 5.35
C ILE A 324 -10.35 -19.70 5.69
N PRO A 325 -9.07 -19.59 5.32
CA PRO A 325 -8.04 -20.56 5.71
C PRO A 325 -7.94 -20.65 7.23
N ARG A 326 -7.80 -21.87 7.77
CA ARG A 326 -7.85 -22.11 9.23
C ARG A 326 -6.76 -21.32 9.98
N GLU A 327 -5.60 -21.18 9.36
CA GLU A 327 -4.44 -20.42 9.84
C GLU A 327 -4.72 -18.91 10.01
N ALA A 328 -5.72 -18.35 9.32
CA ALA A 328 -6.11 -16.95 9.40
C ALA A 328 -7.18 -16.67 10.48
N LEU A 329 -7.66 -17.70 11.20
CA LEU A 329 -8.72 -17.60 12.22
C LEU A 329 -8.15 -17.31 13.62
N HIS A 330 -8.58 -16.21 14.24
CA HIS A 330 -8.09 -15.78 15.56
C HIS A 330 -9.00 -16.20 16.72
N GLY A 331 -8.53 -17.17 17.50
CA GLY A 331 -9.18 -17.62 18.74
C GLY A 331 -9.95 -18.93 18.59
N ASP A 332 -9.93 -19.75 19.65
CA ASP A 332 -10.42 -21.12 19.64
C ASP A 332 -11.91 -21.21 19.28
N ALA A 333 -12.73 -20.26 19.76
CA ALA A 333 -14.16 -20.22 19.47
C ALA A 333 -14.46 -20.13 17.95
N ILE A 334 -13.71 -19.30 17.21
CA ILE A 334 -13.84 -19.21 15.74
C ILE A 334 -13.36 -20.50 15.08
N GLN A 335 -12.25 -21.10 15.55
CA GLN A 335 -11.76 -22.36 15.01
C GLN A 335 -12.72 -23.53 15.26
N SER A 336 -13.38 -23.59 16.42
CA SER A 336 -14.43 -24.58 16.72
C SER A 336 -15.66 -24.40 15.84
N LEU A 337 -16.11 -23.15 15.63
CA LEU A 337 -17.18 -22.85 14.66
C LEU A 337 -16.76 -23.28 13.25
N TRP A 338 -15.56 -22.93 12.79
CA TRP A 338 -15.05 -23.32 11.48
C TRP A 338 -15.02 -24.85 11.30
N GLN A 339 -14.64 -25.60 12.34
CA GLN A 339 -14.65 -27.07 12.31
C GLN A 339 -16.07 -27.63 12.17
N SER A 340 -17.08 -27.02 12.82
CA SER A 340 -18.48 -27.44 12.66
C SER A 340 -19.06 -27.09 11.28
N THR A 341 -18.43 -26.18 10.52
CA THR A 341 -18.82 -25.86 9.14
C THR A 341 -18.35 -26.86 8.08
N GLN A 342 -17.52 -27.86 8.44
CA GLN A 342 -16.91 -28.76 7.47
C GLN A 342 -17.85 -29.89 6.99
N PRO A 343 -17.69 -30.44 5.77
CA PRO A 343 -18.66 -31.38 5.18
C PRO A 343 -18.90 -32.69 5.95
N ALA A 344 -17.97 -33.12 6.81
CA ALA A 344 -18.16 -34.30 7.67
C ALA A 344 -18.96 -34.01 8.95
N ALA A 345 -19.09 -32.73 9.34
CA ALA A 345 -19.91 -32.28 10.47
C ALA A 345 -21.34 -31.90 10.03
N LEU A 346 -21.51 -31.44 8.78
CA LEU A 346 -22.80 -31.05 8.21
C LEU A 346 -23.43 -32.18 7.41
N GLY A 347 -24.45 -32.83 7.97
CA GLY A 347 -25.35 -33.74 7.24
C GLY A 347 -26.31 -33.02 6.26
N GLY A 348 -25.90 -31.87 5.71
CA GLY A 348 -26.73 -30.96 4.91
C GLY A 348 -25.90 -29.85 4.26
N THR A 349 -26.49 -29.14 3.30
CA THR A 349 -25.80 -28.14 2.47
C THR A 349 -25.90 -26.73 3.05
N GLY A 350 -24.78 -26.21 3.54
CA GLY A 350 -24.60 -24.79 3.89
C GLY A 350 -24.33 -24.55 5.37
N SER A 351 -23.32 -23.73 5.67
CA SER A 351 -23.09 -23.22 7.02
C SER A 351 -23.75 -21.86 7.19
N GLN A 352 -24.46 -21.67 8.30
CA GLN A 352 -25.11 -20.41 8.68
C GLN A 352 -24.17 -19.49 9.48
N VAL A 353 -22.86 -19.55 9.22
CA VAL A 353 -21.82 -18.78 9.95
C VAL A 353 -20.93 -18.01 8.98
N ILE A 354 -20.85 -16.71 9.20
CA ILE A 354 -20.10 -15.75 8.39
C ILE A 354 -18.87 -15.32 9.20
N GLY A 355 -17.69 -15.48 8.64
CA GLY A 355 -16.45 -14.95 9.20
C GLY A 355 -16.31 -13.44 8.98
N ILE A 356 -15.72 -12.76 9.95
CA ILE A 356 -15.49 -11.32 9.96
C ILE A 356 -13.97 -11.07 9.87
N TYR A 357 -13.52 -10.57 8.71
CA TYR A 357 -12.11 -10.35 8.43
C TYR A 357 -11.76 -8.86 8.55
N ALA A 358 -10.92 -8.50 9.53
CA ALA A 358 -10.47 -7.14 9.78
C ALA A 358 -9.42 -6.67 8.78
N ARG A 359 -9.53 -5.40 8.38
CA ARG A 359 -8.48 -4.60 7.77
C ARG A 359 -8.45 -3.26 8.45
N THR A 360 -7.34 -2.92 9.09
CA THR A 360 -7.28 -1.76 9.99
C THR A 360 -6.12 -0.85 9.71
N GLU A 361 -6.29 0.40 10.12
CA GLU A 361 -5.20 1.33 10.31
C GLU A 361 -4.23 0.87 11.41
N GLN A 362 -3.06 1.49 11.46
CA GLN A 362 -2.08 1.38 12.55
C GLN A 362 -1.71 2.79 13.03
N ARG A 363 -1.53 2.95 14.34
CA ARG A 363 -0.97 4.19 14.93
C ARG A 363 0.48 4.42 14.51
N TRP A 364 0.86 5.70 14.44
CA TRP A 364 2.27 6.06 14.24
C TRP A 364 3.08 5.68 15.48
N ASN A 365 4.22 5.01 15.26
CA ASN A 365 5.10 4.55 16.32
C ASN A 365 6.56 4.59 15.84
N SER A 366 7.44 5.30 16.53
CA SER A 366 8.87 5.38 16.18
C SER A 366 9.63 4.05 16.33
N ALA A 367 9.12 3.12 17.14
CA ALA A 367 9.66 1.76 17.23
C ALA A 367 9.22 0.87 16.05
N SER A 368 8.18 1.26 15.30
CA SER A 368 7.83 0.67 14.01
C SER A 368 8.66 1.40 12.94
N ARG A 369 9.63 0.73 12.31
CA ARG A 369 10.65 1.40 11.48
C ARG A 369 11.32 0.50 10.45
N VAL A 370 11.83 1.13 9.40
CA VAL A 370 12.79 0.55 8.45
C VAL A 370 14.18 1.09 8.77
N SER A 371 15.18 0.22 8.79
CA SER A 371 16.59 0.55 9.06
C SER A 371 17.54 -0.22 8.12
N LEU A 372 18.82 0.14 8.13
CA LEU A 372 19.87 -0.56 7.38
C LEU A 372 20.62 -1.54 8.28
N ILE A 373 20.96 -2.71 7.76
CA ILE A 373 21.82 -3.70 8.41
C ILE A 373 23.17 -3.84 7.69
N SER A 374 24.16 -4.41 8.38
CA SER A 374 25.50 -4.64 7.82
C SER A 374 25.53 -5.73 6.74
N ALA A 375 24.54 -6.62 6.72
CA ALA A 375 24.37 -7.64 5.68
C ALA A 375 24.16 -7.01 4.31
N LYS A 376 24.79 -7.59 3.29
CA LYS A 376 24.74 -7.13 1.89
C LYS A 376 24.09 -8.16 0.98
N ASP A 377 23.67 -7.72 -0.19
CA ASP A 377 23.35 -8.60 -1.33
C ASP A 377 24.62 -8.97 -2.14
N ASP A 378 24.43 -9.73 -3.22
CA ASP A 378 25.45 -10.17 -4.17
C ASP A 378 26.13 -9.02 -4.94
N LEU A 379 25.49 -7.86 -5.03
CA LEU A 379 26.03 -6.65 -5.67
C LEU A 379 26.77 -5.73 -4.68
N GLY A 380 26.64 -6.01 -3.38
CA GLY A 380 27.24 -5.27 -2.28
C GLY A 380 26.35 -4.17 -1.69
N ALA A 381 25.08 -4.09 -2.07
CA ALA A 381 24.13 -3.15 -1.49
C ALA A 381 23.69 -3.60 -0.09
N VAL A 382 23.56 -2.67 0.85
CA VAL A 382 23.14 -2.96 2.22
C VAL A 382 21.66 -3.33 2.29
N ARG A 383 21.33 -4.40 3.02
CA ARG A 383 19.95 -4.88 3.15
C ARG A 383 19.15 -4.03 4.14
N ALA A 384 17.83 -4.09 4.02
CA ALA A 384 16.91 -3.48 4.97
C ALA A 384 16.60 -4.41 6.14
N ARG A 385 16.27 -3.81 7.28
CA ARG A 385 15.58 -4.45 8.40
C ARG A 385 14.26 -3.73 8.65
N LEU A 386 13.20 -4.50 8.86
CA LEU A 386 11.90 -4.03 9.31
C LEU A 386 11.69 -4.41 10.78
N ASP A 387 11.55 -3.42 11.66
CA ASP A 387 10.97 -3.61 12.98
C ASP A 387 9.49 -3.16 12.89
N TRP A 388 8.52 -4.06 12.84
CA TRP A 388 7.08 -3.70 12.82
C TRP A 388 6.47 -3.79 14.22
N ARG A 389 5.79 -2.73 14.68
CA ARG A 389 5.28 -2.65 16.06
C ARG A 389 3.82 -2.22 16.12
N VAL A 390 2.92 -3.22 16.19
CA VAL A 390 1.51 -3.05 16.57
C VAL A 390 1.41 -2.87 18.07
N LEU A 391 0.56 -1.94 18.52
CA LEU A 391 0.37 -1.59 19.93
C LEU A 391 -0.84 -2.30 20.53
N ALA A 392 -0.85 -2.48 21.85
CA ALA A 392 -2.01 -3.01 22.58
C ALA A 392 -3.27 -2.15 22.41
N GLN A 393 -3.12 -0.84 22.17
CA GLN A 393 -4.24 0.04 21.86
C GLN A 393 -4.85 -0.24 20.46
N ASP A 394 -4.05 -0.62 19.48
CA ASP A 394 -4.56 -0.97 18.14
C ASP A 394 -5.44 -2.24 18.23
N VAL A 395 -4.98 -3.22 19.02
CA VAL A 395 -5.73 -4.43 19.37
C VAL A 395 -7.03 -4.11 20.12
N ALA A 396 -6.99 -3.18 21.08
CA ALA A 396 -8.17 -2.74 21.83
C ALA A 396 -9.21 -2.02 20.94
N ASP A 397 -8.74 -1.24 19.97
CA ASP A 397 -9.60 -0.57 18.99
C ASP A 397 -10.30 -1.59 18.08
N ILE A 398 -9.58 -2.57 17.50
CA ILE A 398 -10.19 -3.66 16.70
C ILE A 398 -11.36 -4.31 17.46
N ARG A 399 -11.12 -4.68 18.72
CA ARG A 399 -12.12 -5.33 19.58
C ARG A 399 -13.33 -4.41 19.84
N THR A 400 -13.09 -3.13 20.07
CA THR A 400 -14.14 -2.13 20.33
C THR A 400 -14.98 -1.87 19.08
N SER A 401 -14.34 -1.66 17.93
CA SER A 401 -15.01 -1.52 16.64
C SER A 401 -15.84 -2.74 16.28
N LEU A 402 -15.30 -3.94 16.47
CA LEU A 402 -16.02 -5.18 16.18
C LEU A 402 -17.28 -5.32 17.05
N GLY A 403 -17.21 -4.99 18.34
CA GLY A 403 -18.36 -4.97 19.23
C GLY A 403 -19.46 -3.98 18.83
N LEU A 404 -19.07 -2.77 18.40
CA LEU A 404 -19.99 -1.74 17.90
C LEU A 404 -20.64 -2.15 16.57
N VAL A 405 -19.85 -2.61 15.60
CA VAL A 405 -20.33 -3.14 14.30
C VAL A 405 -21.27 -4.33 14.51
N GLY A 406 -20.96 -5.24 15.44
CA GLY A 406 -21.83 -6.36 15.79
C GLY A 406 -23.20 -5.94 16.35
N GLY A 407 -23.26 -4.82 17.07
CA GLY A 407 -24.52 -4.22 17.51
C GLY A 407 -25.39 -3.70 16.36
N GLU A 408 -24.78 -3.19 15.30
CA GLU A 408 -25.48 -2.75 14.10
C GLU A 408 -25.88 -3.93 13.20
N LEU A 409 -25.04 -4.97 13.07
CA LEU A 409 -25.40 -6.22 12.38
C LEU A 409 -26.60 -6.91 13.05
N LEU A 410 -26.67 -6.94 14.38
CA LEU A 410 -27.83 -7.47 15.11
C LEU A 410 -29.12 -6.69 14.81
N LYS A 411 -29.05 -5.37 14.62
CA LYS A 411 -30.21 -4.55 14.18
C LYS A 411 -30.62 -4.84 12.74
N ALA A 412 -29.69 -5.28 11.89
CA ALA A 412 -29.94 -5.61 10.49
C ALA A 412 -30.54 -7.02 10.27
N GLY A 413 -30.65 -7.85 11.31
CA GLY A 413 -31.24 -9.21 11.24
C GLY A 413 -30.24 -10.35 11.37
N PHE A 414 -28.95 -10.05 11.51
CA PHE A 414 -27.93 -11.07 11.81
C PHE A 414 -28.09 -11.59 13.24
N GLY A 415 -27.70 -12.85 13.45
CA GLY A 415 -27.75 -13.49 14.76
C GLY A 415 -26.59 -13.08 15.69
N PRO A 416 -26.46 -13.75 16.84
CA PRO A 416 -25.34 -13.56 17.76
C PRO A 416 -23.97 -13.63 17.08
N MET A 417 -23.07 -12.73 17.50
CA MET A 417 -21.68 -12.68 17.04
C MET A 417 -20.74 -13.26 18.11
N THR A 418 -19.86 -14.15 17.69
CA THR A 418 -18.70 -14.62 18.44
C THR A 418 -17.49 -13.75 18.08
N LEU A 419 -16.98 -13.01 19.06
CA LEU A 419 -15.66 -12.39 18.98
C LEU A 419 -14.59 -13.48 19.04
N GLY A 420 -13.50 -13.32 18.28
CA GLY A 420 -12.26 -13.98 18.64
C GLY A 420 -11.74 -13.41 19.95
N ASP A 421 -11.45 -14.27 20.94
CA ASP A 421 -10.74 -13.85 22.16
C ASP A 421 -9.36 -14.53 22.24
N PRO A 422 -8.28 -13.81 21.88
CA PRO A 422 -6.89 -14.25 21.99
C PRO A 422 -6.13 -13.37 23.00
N ILE A 423 -4.84 -13.66 23.24
CA ILE A 423 -3.99 -12.88 24.18
C ILE A 423 -2.83 -12.15 23.45
N SER A 424 -3.02 -11.30 22.44
CA SER A 424 -4.24 -10.80 21.79
C SER A 424 -3.98 -10.62 20.30
N PHE A 425 -4.86 -11.15 19.46
CA PHE A 425 -4.67 -11.30 18.00
C PHE A 425 -3.32 -11.90 17.58
N GLN A 426 -2.84 -12.92 18.33
CA GLN A 426 -1.49 -13.51 18.19
C GLN A 426 -1.16 -14.26 16.87
N THR A 427 -1.99 -14.12 15.84
CA THR A 427 -1.65 -14.57 14.47
C THR A 427 -2.05 -13.57 13.38
N MET A 428 -2.40 -12.31 13.72
CA MET A 428 -2.59 -11.29 12.70
C MET A 428 -1.28 -11.04 11.94
N GLU A 429 -1.42 -10.81 10.63
CA GLU A 429 -0.32 -10.56 9.71
C GLU A 429 -0.36 -9.12 9.18
N GLY A 430 0.74 -8.68 8.56
CA GLY A 430 0.74 -7.46 7.77
C GLY A 430 -0.14 -7.60 6.52
N GLY A 431 -0.62 -6.49 5.98
CA GLY A 431 -1.38 -6.47 4.74
C GLY A 431 -0.54 -6.44 3.46
N GLY A 432 0.78 -6.35 3.57
CA GLY A 432 1.68 -6.04 2.44
C GLY A 432 1.58 -4.58 2.00
N HIS A 433 0.99 -3.72 2.82
CA HIS A 433 0.79 -2.30 2.60
C HIS A 433 1.92 -1.52 3.29
N HIS A 434 3.12 -1.59 2.69
CA HIS A 434 4.30 -0.91 3.19
C HIS A 434 4.17 0.61 3.13
N LEU A 435 3.88 1.25 4.26
CA LEU A 435 3.56 2.68 4.35
C LEU A 435 4.50 3.41 5.35
N GLY A 436 4.62 4.72 5.22
CA GLY A 436 5.42 5.57 6.11
C GLY A 436 6.95 5.33 6.07
N GLY A 437 7.66 5.83 7.08
CA GLY A 437 9.13 5.83 7.13
C GLY A 437 9.82 6.95 6.34
N ALA A 438 9.14 7.64 5.41
CA ALA A 438 9.61 8.87 4.77
C ALA A 438 8.47 9.91 4.66
N ARG A 439 7.69 10.07 5.74
CA ARG A 439 6.42 10.81 5.77
C ARG A 439 6.48 12.22 5.17
N MET A 440 5.40 12.59 4.51
CA MET A 440 5.07 13.96 4.13
C MET A 440 4.86 14.85 5.36
N HIS A 441 5.38 16.07 5.33
CA HIS A 441 5.03 17.15 6.24
C HIS A 441 5.47 18.51 5.66
N LEU A 442 4.81 19.62 6.01
CA LEU A 442 5.17 20.97 5.52
C LEU A 442 6.55 21.46 6.03
N SER A 443 6.86 21.21 7.30
CA SER A 443 8.17 21.50 7.91
C SER A 443 9.19 20.38 7.71
N ALA A 444 10.39 20.78 7.25
CA ALA A 444 11.60 19.97 7.12
C ALA A 444 12.13 19.39 8.45
N ASP A 445 11.73 19.96 9.59
CA ASP A 445 12.11 19.47 10.92
C ASP A 445 11.19 18.37 11.45
N GLN A 446 10.11 18.03 10.71
CA GLN A 446 9.12 17.02 11.09
C GLN A 446 8.88 15.94 10.01
N GLY A 447 9.02 16.28 8.73
CA GLY A 447 8.88 15.34 7.61
C GLY A 447 10.22 14.87 7.04
N VAL A 448 10.14 14.01 6.02
CA VAL A 448 11.27 13.71 5.12
C VAL A 448 11.03 14.32 3.75
N VAL A 449 9.78 14.25 3.27
CA VAL A 449 9.34 14.92 2.04
C VAL A 449 8.28 15.99 2.33
N ASN A 450 8.11 16.93 1.41
CA ASN A 450 7.03 17.92 1.42
C ASN A 450 5.74 17.39 0.76
N GLU A 451 4.71 18.22 0.69
CA GLU A 451 3.41 17.94 0.06
C GLU A 451 3.48 17.53 -1.42
N ASN A 452 4.61 17.79 -2.08
CA ASN A 452 4.89 17.45 -3.48
C ASN A 452 5.81 16.23 -3.61
N SER A 453 5.97 15.43 -2.56
CA SER A 453 6.90 14.28 -2.50
C SER A 453 8.38 14.63 -2.69
N GLN A 454 8.76 15.91 -2.62
CA GLN A 454 10.14 16.39 -2.73
C GLN A 454 10.86 16.24 -1.40
N CYS A 455 12.09 15.70 -1.38
CA CYS A 455 12.88 15.59 -0.17
C CYS A 455 13.25 16.99 0.35
N HIS A 456 12.94 17.29 1.61
CA HIS A 456 13.27 18.57 2.24
C HIS A 456 14.77 18.88 2.24
N GLY A 457 15.59 17.84 2.21
CA GLY A 457 17.05 17.94 2.27
C GLY A 457 17.78 18.00 0.93
N VAL A 458 17.12 17.84 -0.22
CA VAL A 458 17.73 17.81 -1.57
C VAL A 458 16.74 18.29 -2.62
N ASP A 459 17.05 19.38 -3.33
CA ASP A 459 16.11 20.11 -4.19
C ASP A 459 15.51 19.26 -5.34
N ASN A 460 16.27 18.30 -5.86
CA ASN A 460 15.91 17.53 -7.06
C ASN A 460 15.77 16.02 -6.80
N LEU A 461 15.58 15.62 -5.55
CA LEU A 461 15.28 14.23 -5.16
C LEU A 461 13.86 14.14 -4.62
N TYR A 462 13.05 13.24 -5.17
CA TYR A 462 11.67 13.02 -4.78
C TYR A 462 11.48 11.56 -4.34
N ALA A 463 10.51 11.27 -3.48
CA ALA A 463 10.16 9.91 -3.07
C ALA A 463 8.64 9.73 -3.04
N VAL A 464 8.12 8.95 -3.99
CA VAL A 464 6.68 8.69 -4.16
C VAL A 464 6.38 7.20 -4.04
N GLY A 465 5.23 6.86 -3.46
CA GLY A 465 4.86 5.50 -3.08
C GLY A 465 4.36 5.47 -1.64
N GLY A 466 4.20 4.27 -1.07
CA GLY A 466 3.69 4.15 0.31
C GLY A 466 4.56 4.84 1.37
N SER A 467 5.84 5.03 1.10
CA SER A 467 6.80 5.61 2.05
C SER A 467 6.51 7.04 2.48
N SER A 468 5.82 7.82 1.62
CA SER A 468 5.51 9.23 1.90
C SER A 468 4.25 9.41 2.75
N PHE A 469 3.51 8.35 3.08
CA PHE A 469 2.26 8.43 3.85
C PHE A 469 2.54 8.84 5.32
N PRO A 470 1.92 9.91 5.82
CA PRO A 470 1.98 10.27 7.24
C PRO A 470 0.95 9.50 8.10
N THR A 471 -0.17 9.12 7.48
CA THR A 471 -1.28 8.32 8.02
C THR A 471 -1.77 7.37 6.94
N ALA A 472 -2.45 6.27 7.31
CA ALA A 472 -2.69 5.14 6.41
C ALA A 472 -4.18 4.84 6.14
N GLY A 473 -5.07 5.07 7.11
CA GLY A 473 -6.44 4.56 7.02
C GLY A 473 -6.50 3.03 7.03
N PHE A 474 -7.61 2.44 6.60
CA PHE A 474 -7.65 0.99 6.29
C PHE A 474 -7.62 0.69 4.79
N SER A 475 -7.84 1.71 3.96
CA SER A 475 -7.99 1.60 2.51
C SER A 475 -6.67 1.23 1.81
N ASN A 476 -6.70 0.22 0.92
CA ASN A 476 -5.51 -0.28 0.26
C ASN A 476 -4.79 0.84 -0.53
N PRO A 477 -3.48 1.05 -0.33
CA PRO A 477 -2.83 2.33 -0.67
C PRO A 477 -2.57 2.52 -2.17
N THR A 478 -2.74 1.50 -3.02
CA THR A 478 -2.27 1.55 -4.42
C THR A 478 -2.98 2.64 -5.24
N LEU A 479 -4.29 2.86 -5.05
CA LEU A 479 -5.01 3.92 -5.77
C LEU A 479 -4.44 5.31 -5.40
N THR A 480 -4.21 5.54 -4.12
CA THR A 480 -3.58 6.77 -3.60
C THR A 480 -2.13 6.91 -4.06
N ILE A 481 -1.35 5.83 -4.12
CA ILE A 481 0.01 5.83 -4.66
C ILE A 481 0.03 6.24 -6.14
N VAL A 482 -0.96 5.80 -6.94
CA VAL A 482 -1.12 6.24 -8.33
C VAL A 482 -1.53 7.71 -8.39
N ALA A 483 -2.46 8.16 -7.54
CA ALA A 483 -2.85 9.58 -7.46
C ALA A 483 -1.65 10.49 -7.09
N LEU A 484 -0.84 10.11 -6.11
CA LEU A 484 0.38 10.84 -5.76
C LEU A 484 1.41 10.87 -6.90
N ALA A 485 1.49 9.80 -7.69
CA ALA A 485 2.35 9.75 -8.87
C ALA A 485 1.83 10.65 -10.02
N VAL A 486 0.51 10.77 -10.21
CA VAL A 486 -0.12 11.76 -11.12
C VAL A 486 0.18 13.18 -10.64
N ARG A 487 -0.06 13.47 -9.35
CA ARG A 487 0.21 14.78 -8.74
C ARG A 487 1.67 15.19 -8.92
N LEU A 488 2.61 14.28 -8.67
CA LEU A 488 4.03 14.51 -8.89
C LEU A 488 4.37 14.73 -10.37
N ALA A 489 3.75 13.98 -11.30
CA ALA A 489 3.96 14.21 -12.73
C ALA A 489 3.55 15.63 -13.15
N ARG A 490 2.38 16.12 -12.69
CA ARG A 490 1.95 17.52 -12.88
C ARG A 490 2.97 18.50 -12.30
N THR A 491 3.41 18.30 -11.05
CA THR A 491 4.40 19.17 -10.40
C THR A 491 5.73 19.22 -11.16
N LEU A 492 6.18 18.11 -11.76
CA LEU A 492 7.40 18.09 -12.57
C LEU A 492 7.21 18.81 -13.92
N GLN A 493 6.06 18.66 -14.57
CA GLN A 493 5.70 19.37 -15.81
C GLN A 493 5.59 20.90 -15.62
N GLU A 494 5.20 21.36 -14.43
CA GLU A 494 5.11 22.79 -14.09
C GLU A 494 6.48 23.40 -13.73
N ARG A 495 7.46 22.58 -13.33
CA ARG A 495 8.77 23.02 -12.81
C ARG A 495 9.94 22.88 -13.80
N MET A 496 9.76 22.17 -14.92
CA MET A 496 10.85 21.73 -15.82
C MET A 496 10.58 22.04 -17.29
#